data_AF-U3U2F9-F1
#
_entry.id   AF-U3U2F9-F1
#
_cell.length_a   1.000
_cell.length_b   1.000
_cell.length_c   1.000
_cell.angle_alpha   90.00
_cell.angle_beta   90.00
_cell.angle_gamma   90.00
#
_symmetry.space_group_name_H-M   'P 1'
#
loop_
_entity.id
_entity.type
_entity.pdbx_description
1 polymer ?
#
loop_
_entity_poly.entity_id
_entity_poly.type
_entity_poly.pdbx_seq_one_letter_code
_entity_poly.pdbx_strand_id
1 'polypeptide(L)'
;MVHDSQMDLFDIHTGYSSGIYNLNQRAWAEQLYLAICNYIQQNLDPSNRAHHPVIDKLQERMADKIYVNFSLFQSMPDAWGINQLFPVFPLEGLNQTLKRRAVLLDITCDSDGIIDHYIDGDGIATTMPIADYDINNPPLLGFFMAGAYQKILGNMHNLFGDTEAVNVFVFSNGNIEIQLSDQGDTVADMLQYVQLNAADLLI
;
A
#
# COMPACT_ATOMS: atom_id res chain seq x y z
N MET A 1 27.77 1.02 12.25
CA MET A 1 27.13 2.02 11.36
C MET A 1 25.61 1.99 11.44
N VAL A 2 24.90 0.91 11.05
CA VAL A 2 23.40 0.87 11.16
C VAL A 2 22.93 1.06 12.61
N HIS A 3 23.52 0.32 13.53
CA HIS A 3 23.14 0.38 14.95
C HIS A 3 23.44 1.76 15.55
N ASP A 4 24.63 2.30 15.27
CA ASP A 4 25.06 3.61 15.76
C ASP A 4 24.11 4.71 15.25
N SER A 5 23.80 4.72 13.94
CA SER A 5 22.88 5.73 13.37
C SER A 5 21.45 5.60 13.90
N GLN A 6 21.00 4.39 14.25
CA GLN A 6 19.70 4.18 14.89
C GLN A 6 19.66 4.74 16.31
N MET A 7 20.73 4.52 17.08
CA MET A 7 20.84 5.04 18.45
C MET A 7 20.93 6.57 18.46
N ASP A 8 21.75 7.14 17.58
CA ASP A 8 21.88 8.60 17.44
C ASP A 8 20.54 9.25 17.08
N LEU A 9 19.78 8.66 16.13
CA LEU A 9 18.47 9.19 15.76
C LEU A 9 17.48 9.13 16.93
N PHE A 10 17.50 8.04 17.72
CA PHE A 10 16.65 7.89 18.91
C PHE A 10 16.96 8.96 19.97
N ASP A 11 18.24 9.26 20.21
CA ASP A 11 18.66 10.30 21.15
C ASP A 11 18.23 11.69 20.67
N ILE A 12 18.31 11.97 19.36
CA ILE A 12 17.78 13.20 18.77
C ILE A 12 16.27 13.31 18.96
N HIS A 13 15.51 12.24 18.72
CA HIS A 13 14.04 12.23 18.93
C HIS A 13 13.67 12.46 20.41
N THR A 14 14.38 11.83 21.33
CA THR A 14 14.19 12.00 22.77
C THR A 14 14.53 13.42 23.22
N GLY A 15 15.66 13.95 22.74
CA GLY A 15 16.09 15.32 23.03
C GLY A 15 15.16 16.38 22.43
N TYR A 16 14.64 16.17 21.22
CA TYR A 16 13.63 17.04 20.62
C TYR A 16 12.36 17.11 21.47
N SER A 17 11.87 15.95 21.92
CA SER A 17 10.66 15.87 22.75
C SER A 17 10.84 16.54 24.12
N SER A 18 12.09 16.57 24.62
CA SER A 18 12.49 17.26 25.85
C SER A 18 12.85 18.74 25.65
N GLY A 19 12.78 19.27 24.42
CA GLY A 19 13.13 20.65 24.09
C GLY A 19 14.63 20.96 23.98
N ILE A 20 15.49 19.93 23.98
CA ILE A 20 16.95 20.06 23.83
C ILE A 20 17.33 20.38 22.38
N TYR A 21 16.63 19.77 21.42
CA TYR A 21 16.85 19.98 19.99
C TYR A 21 15.67 20.69 19.35
N ASN A 22 15.95 21.54 18.35
CA ASN A 22 14.92 22.20 17.55
C ASN A 22 14.49 21.37 16.32
N LEU A 23 13.45 21.82 15.64
CA LEU A 23 12.90 21.13 14.47
C LEU A 23 13.91 20.98 13.32
N ASN A 24 14.78 21.98 13.08
CA ASN A 24 15.78 21.91 12.02
C ASN A 24 16.84 20.83 12.31
N GLN A 25 17.26 20.70 13.57
CA GLN A 25 18.20 19.65 13.99
C GLN A 25 17.58 18.27 13.86
N ARG A 26 16.32 18.10 14.27
CA ARG A 26 15.57 16.86 14.08
C ARG A 26 15.44 16.50 12.60
N ALA A 27 14.99 17.43 11.76
CA ALA A 27 14.83 17.22 10.34
C ALA A 27 16.16 16.84 9.66
N TRP A 28 17.25 17.52 10.01
CA TRP A 28 18.58 17.21 9.50
C TRP A 28 19.04 15.80 9.89
N ALA A 29 18.84 15.41 11.17
CA ALA A 29 19.20 14.08 11.64
C ALA A 29 18.40 12.97 10.95
N GLU A 30 17.09 13.18 10.74
CA GLU A 30 16.23 12.25 10.01
C GLU A 30 16.69 12.06 8.56
N GLN A 31 17.02 13.15 7.86
CA GLN A 31 17.55 13.07 6.48
C GLN A 31 18.92 12.39 6.41
N LEU A 32 19.83 12.71 7.34
CA LEU A 32 21.13 12.06 7.43
C LEU A 32 20.99 10.56 7.68
N TYR A 33 20.08 10.17 8.57
CA TYR A 33 19.80 8.78 8.86
C TYR A 33 19.33 8.01 7.61
N LEU A 34 18.40 8.58 6.85
CA LEU A 34 17.92 8.00 5.59
C LEU A 34 19.04 7.89 4.54
N ALA A 35 19.91 8.91 4.44
CA ALA A 35 21.07 8.86 3.55
C ALA A 35 22.04 7.74 3.94
N ILE A 36 22.29 7.53 5.24
CA ILE A 36 23.10 6.41 5.74
C ILE A 36 22.45 5.07 5.41
N CYS A 37 21.13 4.92 5.60
CA CYS A 37 20.40 3.71 5.23
C CYS A 37 20.56 3.37 3.74
N ASN A 38 20.37 4.36 2.86
CA ASN A 38 20.53 4.19 1.41
C ASN A 38 21.98 3.77 1.06
N TYR A 39 22.97 4.45 1.64
CA TYR A 39 24.38 4.09 1.44
C TYR A 39 24.67 2.65 1.87
N ILE A 40 24.19 2.23 3.05
CA ILE A 40 24.41 0.87 3.54
C ILE A 40 23.72 -0.16 2.64
N GLN A 41 22.48 0.10 2.21
CA GLN A 41 21.73 -0.80 1.33
C GLN A 41 22.48 -1.13 0.04
N GLN A 42 23.18 -0.14 -0.57
CA GLN A 42 23.98 -0.33 -1.77
C GLN A 42 25.26 -1.17 -1.56
N ASN A 43 25.72 -1.29 -0.31
CA ASN A 43 26.95 -1.99 0.04
C ASN A 43 26.71 -3.37 0.69
N LEU A 44 25.46 -3.76 0.92
CA LEU A 44 25.12 -5.08 1.45
C LEU A 44 25.15 -6.13 0.33
N ASP A 45 25.83 -7.24 0.59
CA ASP A 45 25.82 -8.43 -0.26
C ASP A 45 24.65 -9.36 0.12
N PRO A 46 23.64 -9.56 -0.76
CA PRO A 46 22.53 -10.49 -0.54
C PRO A 46 22.95 -11.97 -0.44
N SER A 47 24.14 -12.31 -0.92
CA SER A 47 24.68 -13.68 -0.83
C SER A 47 25.21 -14.00 0.58
N ASN A 48 25.51 -12.97 1.36
CA ASN A 48 26.02 -13.12 2.72
C ASN A 48 24.86 -13.25 3.70
N ARG A 49 24.73 -14.45 4.30
CA ARG A 49 23.66 -14.75 5.26
C ARG A 49 23.59 -13.79 6.45
N ALA A 50 24.73 -13.25 6.90
CA ALA A 50 24.77 -12.30 8.01
C ALA A 50 24.14 -10.94 7.66
N HIS A 51 24.02 -10.61 6.36
CA HIS A 51 23.43 -9.37 5.90
C HIS A 51 21.91 -9.42 5.77
N HIS A 52 21.31 -10.61 5.55
CA HIS A 52 19.86 -10.73 5.34
C HIS A 52 19.00 -9.99 6.39
N PRO A 53 19.22 -10.15 7.71
CA PRO A 53 18.38 -9.46 8.69
C PRO A 53 18.45 -7.93 8.61
N VAL A 54 19.56 -7.39 8.09
CA VAL A 54 19.74 -5.95 7.87
C VAL A 54 19.11 -5.53 6.56
N ILE A 55 19.24 -6.35 5.50
CA ILE A 55 18.60 -6.13 4.20
C ILE A 55 17.09 -6.04 4.38
N ASP A 56 16.47 -7.00 5.06
CA ASP A 56 15.02 -7.05 5.26
C ASP A 56 14.51 -5.79 5.97
N LYS A 57 15.19 -5.40 7.07
CA LYS A 57 14.87 -4.18 7.82
C LYS A 57 15.04 -2.90 7.01
N LEU A 58 16.06 -2.83 6.16
CA LEU A 58 16.28 -1.67 5.29
C LEU A 58 15.26 -1.63 4.16
N GLN A 59 14.89 -2.77 3.58
CA GLN A 59 13.86 -2.87 2.56
C GLN A 59 12.50 -2.40 3.08
N GLU A 60 12.11 -2.81 4.28
CA GLU A 60 10.88 -2.33 4.94
C GLU A 60 10.92 -0.82 5.19
N ARG A 61 12.05 -0.32 5.70
CA ARG A 61 12.22 1.10 6.02
C ARG A 61 12.27 2.02 4.80
N MET A 62 12.88 1.54 3.72
CA MET A 62 13.09 2.28 2.48
C MET A 62 12.01 1.98 1.43
N ALA A 63 10.99 1.19 1.78
CA ALA A 63 9.90 0.85 0.87
C ALA A 63 9.11 2.11 0.47
N ASP A 64 8.74 2.17 -0.80
CA ASP A 64 7.82 3.19 -1.29
C ASP A 64 6.45 3.01 -0.64
N LYS A 65 5.80 4.12 -0.26
CA LYS A 65 4.40 4.10 0.16
C LYS A 65 3.53 4.44 -1.04
N ILE A 66 2.78 3.46 -1.53
CA ILE A 66 1.88 3.63 -2.67
C ILE A 66 0.45 3.71 -2.14
N TYR A 67 -0.18 4.86 -2.33
CA TYR A 67 -1.60 5.06 -2.02
C TYR A 67 -2.43 4.62 -3.22
N VAL A 68 -3.27 3.61 -3.00
CA VAL A 68 -4.11 2.98 -4.01
C VAL A 68 -5.52 3.54 -3.88
N ASN A 69 -6.13 3.92 -4.99
CA ASN A 69 -7.47 4.49 -5.03
C ASN A 69 -8.55 3.40 -4.81
N PHE A 70 -8.66 2.93 -3.58
CA PHE A 70 -9.68 1.98 -3.12
C PHE A 70 -9.86 2.11 -1.60
N SER A 71 -10.77 1.33 -1.03
CA SER A 71 -10.91 1.15 0.43
C SER A 71 -10.73 -0.33 0.77
N LEU A 72 -9.79 -0.62 1.67
CA LEU A 72 -9.51 -1.98 2.14
C LEU A 72 -10.75 -2.58 2.81
N PHE A 73 -11.42 -1.78 3.64
CA PHE A 73 -12.61 -2.17 4.40
C PHE A 73 -13.82 -2.48 3.50
N GLN A 74 -13.87 -1.86 2.33
CA GLN A 74 -14.94 -2.04 1.37
C GLN A 74 -14.66 -3.24 0.43
N SER A 75 -13.45 -3.32 -0.14
CA SER A 75 -13.15 -4.29 -1.20
C SER A 75 -12.45 -5.56 -0.71
N MET A 76 -11.81 -5.54 0.47
CA MET A 76 -11.01 -6.64 1.01
C MET A 76 -11.16 -6.77 2.54
N PRO A 77 -12.40 -6.88 3.06
CA PRO A 77 -12.65 -6.90 4.50
C PRO A 77 -11.95 -8.04 5.24
N ASP A 78 -11.71 -9.19 4.60
CA ASP A 78 -11.01 -10.32 5.23
C ASP A 78 -9.50 -10.05 5.40
N ALA A 79 -8.91 -9.18 4.59
CA ALA A 79 -7.52 -8.77 4.78
C ALA A 79 -7.35 -8.05 6.13
N TRP A 80 -8.31 -7.18 6.46
CA TRP A 80 -8.37 -6.49 7.75
C TRP A 80 -8.83 -7.41 8.89
N GLY A 81 -9.91 -8.16 8.70
CA GLY A 81 -10.58 -8.88 9.78
C GLY A 81 -9.87 -10.16 10.24
N ILE A 82 -9.20 -10.86 9.32
CA ILE A 82 -8.60 -12.18 9.60
C ILE A 82 -7.20 -12.36 8.99
N ASN A 83 -6.54 -11.28 8.56
CA ASN A 83 -5.23 -11.30 7.90
C ASN A 83 -5.21 -12.22 6.65
N GLN A 84 -6.31 -12.25 5.90
CA GLN A 84 -6.39 -13.02 4.67
C GLN A 84 -5.38 -12.49 3.64
N LEU A 85 -4.60 -13.39 3.06
CA LEU A 85 -3.63 -13.05 2.02
C LEU A 85 -4.32 -12.99 0.65
N PHE A 86 -4.02 -11.92 -0.08
CA PHE A 86 -4.42 -11.76 -1.47
C PHE A 86 -3.17 -11.56 -2.33
N PRO A 87 -3.03 -12.27 -3.47
CA PRO A 87 -2.01 -11.92 -4.44
C PRO A 87 -2.25 -10.51 -4.97
N VAL A 88 -1.25 -9.64 -4.87
CA VAL A 88 -1.28 -8.28 -5.39
C VAL A 88 -0.01 -8.04 -6.21
N PHE A 89 -0.17 -7.52 -7.42
CA PHE A 89 0.95 -7.15 -8.28
C PHE A 89 0.54 -6.14 -9.36
N PRO A 90 1.51 -5.42 -9.95
CA PRO A 90 1.27 -4.57 -11.11
C PRO A 90 0.68 -5.35 -12.29
N LEU A 91 -0.23 -4.73 -13.04
CA LEU A 91 -0.80 -5.32 -14.26
C LEU A 91 0.14 -5.20 -15.47
N GLU A 92 1.20 -4.40 -15.34
CA GLU A 92 2.17 -4.10 -16.39
C GLU A 92 3.60 -4.27 -15.87
N GLY A 93 4.57 -4.39 -16.79
CA GLY A 93 5.98 -4.46 -16.41
C GLY A 93 6.40 -5.76 -15.71
N LEU A 94 5.56 -6.81 -15.72
CA LEU A 94 5.82 -8.09 -15.05
C LEU A 94 7.10 -8.82 -15.53
N ASN A 95 7.58 -8.50 -16.73
CA ASN A 95 8.83 -9.06 -17.28
C ASN A 95 10.08 -8.27 -16.87
N GLN A 96 9.93 -7.17 -16.13
CA GLN A 96 11.04 -6.33 -15.70
C GLN A 96 11.65 -6.84 -14.39
N THR A 97 12.92 -6.52 -14.16
CA THR A 97 13.58 -6.84 -12.90
C THR A 97 12.97 -6.01 -11.77
N LEU A 98 12.57 -6.70 -10.69
CA LEU A 98 12.04 -6.09 -9.48
C LEU A 98 13.19 -5.48 -8.68
N LYS A 99 13.30 -4.14 -8.69
CA LYS A 99 14.41 -3.41 -8.04
C LYS A 99 13.99 -2.68 -6.77
N ARG A 100 12.69 -2.45 -6.59
CA ARG A 100 12.13 -1.65 -5.50
C ARG A 100 11.21 -2.52 -4.64
N ARG A 101 10.94 -2.02 -3.44
CA ARG A 101 9.96 -2.57 -2.52
C ARG A 101 8.92 -1.50 -2.23
N ALA A 102 7.67 -1.88 -2.08
CA ALA A 102 6.58 -0.98 -1.78
C ALA A 102 5.65 -1.55 -0.71
N VAL A 103 4.98 -0.68 0.02
CA VAL A 103 3.82 -0.99 0.85
C VAL A 103 2.61 -0.28 0.25
N LEU A 104 1.50 -1.00 0.17
CA LEU A 104 0.24 -0.51 -0.39
C LEU A 104 -0.65 -0.05 0.75
N LEU A 105 -1.09 1.20 0.65
CA LEU A 105 -2.06 1.80 1.54
C LEU A 105 -3.30 2.15 0.72
N ASP A 106 -4.46 2.08 1.35
CA ASP A 106 -5.69 2.62 0.77
C ASP A 106 -5.75 4.15 0.99
N ILE A 107 -6.83 4.79 0.53
CA ILE A 107 -7.03 6.25 0.69
C ILE A 107 -7.90 6.63 1.88
N THR A 108 -8.18 5.69 2.78
CA THR A 108 -8.91 5.98 4.02
C THR A 108 -8.03 6.77 4.98
N CYS A 109 -8.66 7.35 6.01
CA CYS A 109 -7.93 8.05 7.07
C CYS A 109 -7.51 7.11 8.20
N ASP A 110 -7.84 5.83 8.09
CA ASP A 110 -7.54 4.83 9.09
C ASP A 110 -6.15 4.22 8.83
N SER A 111 -5.33 4.10 9.87
CA SER A 111 -4.02 3.48 9.76
C SER A 111 -4.10 1.98 9.45
N ASP A 112 -5.23 1.35 9.72
CA ASP A 112 -5.50 -0.05 9.40
C ASP A 112 -5.76 -0.27 7.90
N GLY A 113 -5.90 0.81 7.10
CA GLY A 113 -6.01 0.79 5.64
C GLY A 113 -4.70 0.44 4.93
N ILE A 114 -4.02 -0.63 5.35
CA ILE A 114 -2.73 -1.07 4.81
C ILE A 114 -2.76 -2.58 4.49
N ILE A 115 -2.04 -2.97 3.44
CA ILE A 115 -1.74 -4.39 3.18
C ILE A 115 -0.44 -4.76 3.89
N ASP A 116 -0.53 -5.60 4.91
CA ASP A 116 0.62 -5.96 5.75
C ASP A 116 1.52 -7.05 5.15
N HIS A 117 0.96 -7.89 4.28
CA HIS A 117 1.59 -9.12 3.83
C HIS A 117 1.42 -9.36 2.33
N TYR A 118 2.53 -9.70 1.69
CA TYR A 118 2.63 -9.90 0.24
C TYR A 118 3.20 -11.27 -0.07
N ILE A 119 2.74 -11.87 -1.16
CA ILE A 119 3.31 -13.11 -1.69
C ILE A 119 4.63 -12.76 -2.40
N ASP A 120 5.72 -13.40 -1.99
CA ASP A 120 7.06 -13.12 -2.51
C ASP A 120 7.86 -14.41 -2.68
N GLY A 121 7.88 -14.92 -3.92
CA GLY A 121 8.57 -16.17 -4.28
C GLY A 121 8.14 -17.36 -3.42
N ASP A 122 9.04 -17.79 -2.53
CA ASP A 122 8.86 -18.97 -1.68
C ASP A 122 8.13 -18.68 -0.35
N GLY A 123 7.68 -17.45 -0.11
CA GLY A 123 7.07 -17.08 1.17
C GLY A 123 6.22 -15.81 1.19
N ILE A 124 6.10 -15.26 2.39
CA ILE A 124 5.35 -14.04 2.69
C ILE A 124 6.35 -12.98 3.13
N ALA A 125 6.24 -11.78 2.56
CA ALA A 125 7.04 -10.62 2.91
C ALA A 125 6.15 -9.48 3.43
N THR A 126 6.76 -8.54 4.17
CA THR A 126 6.10 -7.33 4.68
C THR A 126 6.07 -6.17 3.67
N THR A 127 6.65 -6.39 2.50
CA THR A 127 6.69 -5.42 1.39
C THR A 127 6.48 -6.14 0.06
N MET A 128 5.92 -5.46 -0.93
CA MET A 128 5.74 -5.97 -2.28
C MET A 128 6.96 -5.66 -3.15
N PRO A 129 7.54 -6.64 -3.87
CA PRO A 129 8.52 -6.34 -4.90
C PRO A 129 7.86 -5.64 -6.10
N ILE A 130 8.47 -4.58 -6.59
CA ILE A 130 8.00 -3.82 -7.75
C ILE A 130 9.17 -3.42 -8.65
N ALA A 131 8.92 -3.38 -9.96
CA ALA A 131 9.87 -2.82 -10.93
C ALA A 131 10.04 -1.31 -10.74
N ASP A 132 11.02 -0.72 -11.42
CA ASP A 132 11.09 0.74 -11.52
C ASP A 132 9.84 1.26 -12.26
N TYR A 133 9.25 2.35 -11.79
CA TYR A 133 8.08 2.98 -12.40
C TYR A 133 8.22 4.51 -12.41
N ASP A 134 7.48 5.18 -13.31
CA ASP A 134 7.36 6.64 -13.32
C ASP A 134 6.42 7.06 -12.19
N ILE A 135 6.89 7.90 -11.28
CA ILE A 135 6.09 8.41 -10.16
C ILE A 135 4.88 9.24 -10.62
N ASN A 136 4.97 9.85 -11.80
CA ASN A 136 3.86 10.62 -12.38
C ASN A 136 2.86 9.74 -13.13
N ASN A 137 3.22 8.48 -13.40
CA ASN A 137 2.38 7.50 -14.08
C ASN A 137 2.63 6.11 -13.48
N PRO A 138 2.22 5.88 -12.21
CA PRO A 138 2.42 4.61 -11.55
C PRO A 138 1.59 3.51 -12.23
N PRO A 139 2.01 2.24 -12.14
CA PRO A 139 1.30 1.13 -12.77
C PRO A 139 -0.04 0.88 -12.09
N LEU A 140 -1.01 0.37 -12.86
CA LEU A 140 -2.23 -0.19 -12.29
C LEU A 140 -1.91 -1.45 -11.48
N LEU A 141 -2.61 -1.64 -10.37
CA LEU A 141 -2.48 -2.79 -9.50
C LEU A 141 -3.70 -3.70 -9.65
N GLY A 142 -3.48 -5.01 -9.61
CA GLY A 142 -4.52 -6.01 -9.53
C GLY A 142 -4.51 -6.70 -8.17
N PHE A 143 -5.68 -6.82 -7.55
CA PHE A 143 -5.90 -7.65 -6.36
C PHE A 143 -6.65 -8.91 -6.80
N PHE A 144 -6.04 -10.07 -6.60
CA PHE A 144 -6.54 -11.33 -7.12
C PHE A 144 -7.08 -12.23 -6.00
N MET A 145 -7.83 -13.26 -6.37
CA MET A 145 -8.45 -14.21 -5.43
C MET A 145 -9.49 -13.56 -4.47
N ALA A 146 -10.02 -12.38 -4.82
CA ALA A 146 -11.04 -11.66 -4.06
C ALA A 146 -12.49 -12.07 -4.38
N GLY A 147 -12.71 -13.21 -5.05
CA GLY A 147 -14.03 -13.61 -5.55
C GLY A 147 -15.00 -14.17 -4.51
N ALA A 148 -14.52 -14.58 -3.34
CA ALA A 148 -15.33 -15.17 -2.27
C ALA A 148 -15.38 -14.25 -1.05
N TYR A 149 -16.56 -14.12 -0.44
CA TYR A 149 -16.88 -13.29 0.74
C TYR A 149 -16.71 -11.77 0.57
N GLN A 150 -15.73 -11.30 -0.19
CA GLN A 150 -15.29 -9.90 -0.16
C GLN A 150 -16.40 -8.90 -0.53
N LYS A 151 -17.11 -9.17 -1.64
CA LYS A 151 -18.17 -8.27 -2.13
C LYS A 151 -19.29 -8.05 -1.11
N ILE A 152 -19.68 -9.07 -0.35
CA ILE A 152 -20.85 -8.99 0.55
C ILE A 152 -20.50 -8.54 1.98
N LEU A 153 -19.23 -8.69 2.38
CA LEU A 153 -18.76 -8.34 3.72
C LEU A 153 -18.18 -6.92 3.82
N GLY A 154 -18.05 -6.21 2.69
CA GLY A 154 -17.55 -4.84 2.63
C GLY A 154 -18.38 -3.89 3.50
N ASN A 155 -17.71 -2.88 4.06
CA ASN A 155 -18.36 -1.81 4.80
C ASN A 155 -17.96 -0.42 4.28
N MET A 156 -18.84 0.55 4.52
CA MET A 156 -18.72 1.92 4.03
C MET A 156 -17.83 2.80 4.92
N HIS A 157 -16.66 2.31 5.32
CA HIS A 157 -15.69 3.10 6.09
C HIS A 157 -15.35 4.39 5.32
N ASN A 158 -15.32 5.53 6.01
CA ASN A 158 -15.19 6.86 5.40
C ASN A 158 -16.22 7.18 4.30
N LEU A 159 -17.37 6.50 4.31
CA LEU A 159 -18.40 6.63 3.28
C LEU A 159 -17.87 6.29 1.86
N PHE A 160 -16.88 5.41 1.77
CA PHE A 160 -16.54 4.77 0.49
C PHE A 160 -17.52 3.63 0.25
N GLY A 161 -18.42 3.82 -0.72
CA GLY A 161 -19.42 2.82 -1.09
C GLY A 161 -18.90 1.77 -2.06
N ASP A 162 -19.83 0.99 -2.63
CA ASP A 162 -19.52 -0.09 -3.55
C ASP A 162 -18.74 0.39 -4.77
N THR A 163 -17.75 -0.40 -5.18
CA THR A 163 -16.98 -0.16 -6.41
C THR A 163 -17.76 -0.61 -7.64
N GLU A 164 -17.53 0.04 -8.78
CA GLU A 164 -18.08 -0.42 -10.06
C GLU A 164 -17.57 -1.84 -10.41
N ALA A 165 -18.48 -2.69 -10.85
CA ALA A 165 -18.18 -4.07 -11.22
C ALA A 165 -18.60 -4.36 -12.67
N VAL A 166 -17.75 -5.08 -13.40
CA VAL A 166 -17.99 -5.48 -14.79
C VAL A 166 -17.80 -6.98 -14.97
N ASN A 167 -18.61 -7.56 -15.85
CA ASN A 167 -18.44 -8.91 -16.35
C ASN A 167 -17.67 -8.85 -17.68
N VAL A 168 -16.57 -9.62 -17.77
CA VAL A 168 -15.73 -9.69 -18.97
C VAL A 168 -15.86 -11.07 -19.59
N PHE A 169 -16.32 -11.13 -20.84
CA PHE A 169 -16.46 -12.36 -21.62
C PHE A 169 -15.40 -12.41 -22.72
N VAL A 170 -14.72 -13.55 -22.84
CA VAL A 170 -13.74 -13.80 -23.89
C VAL A 170 -14.25 -14.95 -24.77
N PHE A 171 -14.49 -14.65 -26.05
CA PHE A 171 -15.01 -15.61 -27.00
C PHE A 171 -13.89 -16.35 -27.74
N SER A 172 -14.21 -17.52 -28.31
CA SER A 172 -13.24 -18.37 -29.02
C SER A 172 -12.61 -17.70 -30.25
N ASN A 173 -13.25 -16.68 -30.81
CA ASN A 173 -12.72 -15.88 -31.91
C ASN A 173 -11.80 -14.73 -31.45
N GLY A 174 -11.55 -14.60 -30.15
CA GLY A 174 -10.73 -13.54 -29.55
C GLY A 174 -11.50 -12.25 -29.27
N ASN A 175 -12.81 -12.18 -29.55
CA ASN A 175 -13.61 -11.03 -29.19
C ASN A 175 -13.74 -10.92 -27.67
N ILE A 176 -13.67 -9.70 -27.16
CA ILE A 176 -13.87 -9.36 -25.75
C ILE A 176 -15.15 -8.53 -25.65
N GLU A 177 -16.06 -8.95 -24.79
CA GLU A 177 -17.26 -8.19 -24.44
C GLU A 177 -17.21 -7.82 -22.95
N ILE A 178 -17.51 -6.56 -22.66
CA ILE A 178 -17.51 -6.01 -21.31
C ILE A 178 -18.92 -5.51 -21.02
N GLN A 179 -19.53 -6.05 -19.98
CA GLN A 179 -20.86 -5.68 -19.54
C GLN A 179 -20.81 -5.11 -18.13
N LEU A 180 -21.44 -3.96 -17.90
CA LEU A 180 -21.62 -3.42 -16.55
C LEU A 180 -22.48 -4.39 -15.73
N SER A 181 -21.93 -4.85 -14.61
CA SER A 181 -22.63 -5.72 -13.65
C SER A 181 -23.33 -4.87 -12.59
N ASP A 182 -22.57 -4.00 -11.94
CA ASP A 182 -23.04 -3.14 -10.86
C ASP A 182 -22.40 -1.76 -11.02
N GLN A 183 -23.22 -0.72 -10.89
CA GLN A 183 -22.74 0.66 -10.86
C GLN A 183 -22.19 0.94 -9.45
N GLY A 184 -21.02 1.58 -9.37
CA GLY A 184 -20.47 1.99 -8.09
C GLY A 184 -21.30 3.10 -7.44
N ASP A 185 -21.24 3.17 -6.12
CA ASP A 185 -21.96 4.18 -5.34
C ASP A 185 -21.40 5.58 -5.59
N THR A 186 -22.30 6.56 -5.61
CA THR A 186 -21.97 7.97 -5.64
C THR A 186 -21.97 8.57 -4.24
N VAL A 187 -21.44 9.79 -4.11
CA VAL A 187 -21.55 10.56 -2.85
C VAL A 187 -23.02 10.77 -2.44
N ALA A 188 -23.93 10.90 -3.40
CA ALA A 188 -25.36 11.06 -3.10
C ALA A 188 -25.96 9.79 -2.47
N ASP A 189 -25.55 8.61 -2.93
CA ASP A 189 -25.99 7.32 -2.37
C ASP A 189 -25.49 7.17 -0.92
N MET A 190 -24.24 7.57 -0.66
CA MET A 190 -23.66 7.57 0.68
C MET A 190 -24.32 8.56 1.63
N LEU A 191 -24.70 9.75 1.14
CA LEU A 191 -25.51 10.70 1.90
C LEU A 191 -26.88 10.11 2.25
N GLN A 192 -27.53 9.45 1.29
CA GLN A 192 -28.82 8.82 1.50
C GLN A 192 -28.73 7.69 2.53
N TYR A 193 -27.65 6.90 2.52
CA TYR A 193 -27.38 5.86 3.51
C TYR A 193 -27.37 6.39 4.95
N VAL A 194 -26.80 7.59 5.15
CA VAL A 194 -26.79 8.28 6.46
C VAL A 194 -28.03 9.17 6.68
N GLN A 195 -29.12 8.92 5.94
CA GLN A 195 -30.42 9.59 6.06
C GLN A 195 -30.41 11.08 5.65
N LEU A 196 -29.50 11.48 4.76
CA LEU A 196 -29.45 12.81 4.16
C LEU A 196 -29.92 12.77 2.71
N ASN A 197 -30.83 13.68 2.35
CA ASN A 197 -31.27 13.83 0.97
C ASN A 197 -30.36 14.82 0.23
N ALA A 198 -29.63 14.32 -0.77
CA ALA A 198 -28.69 15.14 -1.55
C ALA A 198 -29.37 16.33 -2.26
N ALA A 199 -30.64 16.19 -2.68
CA ALA A 199 -31.37 17.27 -3.36
C ALA A 199 -31.56 18.50 -2.47
N ASP A 200 -31.70 18.32 -1.16
CA ASP A 200 -31.87 19.41 -0.20
C ASP A 200 -30.56 20.19 0.03
N LEU A 201 -29.42 19.66 -0.42
CA LEU A 201 -28.08 20.25 -0.26
C LEU A 201 -27.58 20.98 -1.52
N LEU A 202 -28.27 20.88 -2.66
CA LEU A 202 -27.87 21.47 -3.95
C LEU A 202 -28.25 22.97 -4.09
N ILE A 203 -28.18 23.73 -2.99
CA ILE A 203 -28.57 25.16 -2.93
C ILE A 203 -27.78 26.02 -3.95
#